data_AF-A0A800IJP0-F1
#
_entry.id   AF-A0A800IJP0-F1
#
_cell.length_a   1.000
_cell.length_b   1.000
_cell.length_c   1.000
_cell.angle_alpha   90.00
_cell.angle_beta   90.00
_cell.angle_gamma   90.00
#
_symmetry.space_group_name_H-M   'P 1'
#
loop_
_entity.id
_entity.type
_entity.pdbx_description
1 polymer ?
#
loop_
_entity_poly.entity_id
_entity_poly.type
_entity_poly.pdbx_seq_one_letter_code
_entity_poly.pdbx_strand_id
1 'polypeptide(L)' 'MEAMHVLGDLSLARRIYYDQILPVVDMLAKNNNPTGTITAGVAERGVEVGIPRRPGSGVNAVDQERLAALVRRIEQLE' A
#
# COMPACT_ATOMS: atom_id res chain seq x y z
N MET A 1 -8.89 -7.67 -9.50
CA MET A 1 -8.99 -7.78 -10.98
C MET A 1 -10.15 -8.65 -11.44
N GLU A 2 -10.72 -9.49 -10.57
CA GLU A 2 -11.93 -10.29 -10.86
C GLU A 2 -13.13 -9.42 -11.29
N ALA A 3 -13.30 -8.23 -10.69
CA ALA A 3 -14.37 -7.28 -11.06
C ALA A 3 -14.40 -6.92 -12.57
N MET A 4 -13.24 -6.71 -13.20
CA MET A 4 -13.16 -6.41 -14.64
C MET A 4 -13.26 -7.66 -15.51
N HIS A 5 -12.53 -8.71 -15.14
CA HIS A 5 -12.33 -9.88 -16.01
C HIS A 5 -13.44 -10.93 -15.89
N VAL A 6 -14.16 -10.97 -14.76
CA VAL A 6 -15.17 -12.01 -14.47
C VAL A 6 -16.57 -11.41 -14.35
N LEU A 7 -16.71 -10.21 -13.77
CA LEU A 7 -18.03 -9.61 -13.49
C LEU A 7 -18.42 -8.48 -14.46
N GLY A 8 -17.49 -7.95 -15.26
CA GLY A 8 -17.73 -6.81 -16.15
C GLY A 8 -18.08 -5.49 -15.43
N ASP A 9 -17.89 -5.42 -14.11
CA ASP A 9 -18.25 -4.24 -13.30
C ASP A 9 -17.10 -3.22 -13.28
N LEU A 10 -17.09 -2.39 -14.32
CA LEU A 10 -16.16 -1.26 -14.45
C LEU A 10 -16.30 -0.24 -13.31
N SER A 11 -17.49 -0.10 -12.72
CA SER A 11 -17.73 0.87 -11.64
C SER A 11 -17.09 0.41 -10.33
N LEU A 12 -17.18 -0.88 -10.02
CA LEU A 12 -16.46 -1.48 -8.89
C LEU A 12 -14.95 -1.43 -9.12
N ALA A 13 -14.49 -1.82 -10.30
CA ALA A 13 -13.06 -1.79 -10.63
C ALA A 13 -12.46 -0.39 -10.51
N ARG A 14 -13.18 0.64 -11.00
CA ARG A 14 -12.77 2.04 -10.85
C ARG A 14 -12.64 2.44 -9.38
N ARG A 15 -13.60 2.05 -8.53
CA ARG A 15 -13.54 2.33 -7.08
C ARG A 15 -12.33 1.66 -6.43
N ILE A 16 -12.12 0.36 -6.65
CA ILE A 16 -10.94 -0.36 -6.13
C ILE A 16 -9.64 0.33 -6.58
N TYR A 17 -9.55 0.71 -7.86
CA TYR A 17 -8.36 1.36 -8.38
C TYR A 17 -8.07 2.69 -7.68
N TYR A 18 -9.05 3.60 -7.62
CA TYR A 18 -8.83 4.92 -7.06
C TYR A 18 -8.76 4.95 -5.53
N ASP A 19 -9.50 4.08 -4.85
CA ASP A 19 -9.61 4.12 -3.38
C ASP A 19 -8.57 3.24 -2.68
N GLN A 20 -8.12 2.15 -3.32
CA GLN A 20 -7.21 1.19 -2.69
C GLN A 20 -5.84 1.14 -3.40
N ILE A 21 -5.79 1.06 -4.73
CA ILE A 21 -4.53 0.80 -5.45
C ILE A 21 -3.72 2.08 -5.65
N LEU A 22 -4.32 3.13 -6.23
CA LEU A 22 -3.61 4.36 -6.60
C LEU A 22 -2.90 5.03 -5.41
N PRO A 23 -3.51 5.15 -4.21
CA PRO A 23 -2.82 5.74 -3.06
C PRO A 23 -1.57 4.96 -2.63
N VAL A 24 -1.58 3.63 -2.77
CA VAL A 24 -0.41 2.78 -2.49
C VAL A 24 0.68 3.01 -3.53
N VAL A 25 0.32 3.11 -4.81
CA VAL A 25 1.26 3.43 -5.90
C VAL A 25 1.90 4.80 -5.68
N ASP A 26 1.12 5.81 -5.27
CA ASP A 26 1.64 7.15 -4.97
C ASP A 26 2.66 7.13 -3.82
N MET A 27 2.45 6.31 -2.79
CA MET A 27 3.40 6.12 -1.69
C MET A 27 4.69 5.41 -2.16
N LEU A 28 4.58 4.44 -3.07
CA LEU A 28 5.73 3.78 -3.67
C LEU A 28 6.54 4.73 -4.55
N ALA A 29 5.88 5.59 -5.33
CA ALA A 29 6.53 6.53 -6.23
C ALA A 29 7.25 7.68 -5.49
N LYS A 30 6.74 8.12 -4.34
CA LYS A 30 7.35 9.20 -3.54
C LYS A 30 8.66 8.79 -2.88
N ASN A 31 8.84 7.50 -2.62
CA ASN A 31 10.02 7.00 -1.96
C ASN A 31 10.98 6.38 -2.98
N ASN A 32 12.22 6.87 -3.05
CA ASN A 32 13.29 6.24 -3.84
C ASN A 32 13.74 4.87 -3.26
N ASN A 33 12.92 4.26 -2.42
CA ASN A 33 13.16 3.02 -1.70
C ASN A 33 11.85 2.21 -1.58
N PRO A 34 11.45 1.52 -2.66
CA PRO A 34 10.21 0.76 -2.70
C PRO A 34 10.19 -0.38 -1.66
N THR A 35 11.35 -0.99 -1.39
CA THR A 35 11.48 -2.06 -0.40
C THR A 35 11.12 -1.58 1.01
N GLY A 36 11.53 -0.37 1.39
CA GLY A 36 11.17 0.23 2.68
C GLY A 36 9.66 0.42 2.83
N THR A 37 9.01 0.96 1.81
CA THR A 37 7.56 1.19 1.82
C THR A 37 6.78 -0.12 1.89
N ILE A 38 7.18 -1.15 1.12
CA ILE A 38 6.53 -2.47 1.17
C ILE A 38 6.72 -3.14 2.54
N THR A 39 7.95 -3.13 3.07
CA THR A 39 8.26 -3.75 4.37
C THR A 39 7.46 -3.10 5.49
N ALA A 40 7.39 -1.77 5.50
CA ALA A 40 6.56 -1.04 6.46
C ALA A 40 5.07 -1.39 6.32
N GLY A 41 4.56 -1.53 5.08
CA GLY A 41 3.15 -1.77 4.85
C GLY A 41 2.71 -3.16 5.27
N VAL A 42 3.58 -4.15 5.07
CA VAL A 42 3.38 -5.51 5.54
C VAL A 42 3.45 -5.57 7.07
N ALA A 43 4.36 -4.82 7.69
CA ALA A 43 4.46 -4.73 9.15
C ALA A 43 3.23 -4.08 9.80
N GLU A 44 2.60 -3.08 9.17
CA GLU A 44 1.34 -2.48 9.65
C GLU A 44 0.19 -3.49 9.71
N ARG A 45 0.23 -4.55 8.91
CA ARG A 45 -0.73 -5.67 8.98
C ARG A 45 -0.36 -6.72 10.04
N GLY A 46 0.58 -6.42 10.92
CA GLY A 46 1.03 -7.33 11.98
C GLY A 46 1.95 -8.47 11.51
N VAL A 47 2.48 -8.41 10.29
CA VAL A 47 3.41 -9.44 9.78
C VAL A 47 4.86 -9.04 10.04
N GLU A 48 5.60 -9.90 10.73
CA GLU A 48 7.02 -9.65 11.01
C GLU A 48 7.88 -9.87 9.75
N VAL A 49 8.50 -8.80 9.23
CA VAL A 49 9.30 -8.80 7.99
C VAL A 49 10.72 -8.25 8.15
N GLY A 50 11.10 -7.87 9.38
CA GLY A 50 12.41 -7.29 9.67
C GLY A 50 12.61 -5.92 9.04
N ILE A 51 13.87 -5.56 8.77
CA ILE A 51 14.23 -4.27 8.17
C ILE A 51 14.90 -4.45 6.80
N PRO A 52 14.70 -3.52 5.86
CA PRO A 52 15.39 -3.55 4.57
C PRO A 52 16.91 -3.56 4.72
N ARG A 53 17.58 -4.37 3.90
CA ARG A 53 19.05 -4.39 3.80
C ARG A 53 19.54 -3.27 2.88
N ARG A 54 20.76 -2.78 3.13
CA ARG A 54 21.39 -1.75 2.30
C ARG A 54 21.47 -2.19 0.82
N PRO A 55 21.28 -1.25 -0.15
CA PRO A 55 21.14 0.20 0.03
C PRO A 55 19.74 0.67 0.47
N GLY A 56 18.77 -0.24 0.61
CA GLY A 56 17.45 0.08 1.16
C GLY A 56 17.52 0.49 2.63
N SER A 57 16.54 1.29 3.05
CA SER A 57 16.37 1.78 4.42
C SER A 57 14.93 1.58 4.91
N GLY A 58 14.65 1.85 6.18
CA GLY A 58 13.27 2.09 6.61
C GLY A 58 12.68 3.33 5.92
N VAL A 59 11.35 3.47 6.00
CA VAL A 59 10.67 4.75 5.75
C VAL A 59 10.88 5.69 6.93
N ASN A 60 10.77 7.00 6.70
CA ASN A 60 10.81 7.98 7.78
C ASN A 60 9.49 7.95 8.59
N ALA A 61 9.48 8.59 9.77
CA ALA A 61 8.31 8.58 10.66
C ALA A 61 7.03 9.17 10.04
N VAL A 62 7.16 10.22 9.21
CA VAL A 62 6.01 10.86 8.55
C VAL A 62 5.39 9.92 7.53
N ASP A 63 6.21 9.24 6.74
CA ASP A 63 5.73 8.28 5.75
C ASP A 63 5.22 6.99 6.41
N GLN A 64 5.80 6.58 7.54
CA GLN A 64 5.27 5.49 8.36
C GLN A 64 3.84 5.78 8.82
N GLU A 65 3.59 6.97 9.39
CA GLU A 65 2.26 7.36 9.87
C GLU A 65 1.23 7.43 8.73
N ARG A 66 1.63 7.98 7.57
CA ARG A 66 0.77 8.04 6.37
C ARG A 66 0.42 6.66 5.86
N LEU A 67 1.40 5.76 5.82
CA LEU A 67 1.22 4.38 5.38
C LEU A 67 0.29 3.62 6.33
N ALA A 68 0.49 3.77 7.64
CA ALA A 68 -0.38 3.18 8.66
C ALA A 68 -1.84 3.67 8.52
N ALA A 69 -2.04 4.97 8.27
CA ALA A 69 -3.36 5.52 8.01
C ALA A 69 -4.00 4.97 6.72
N LEU A 70 -3.19 4.79 5.66
CA LEU A 70 -3.65 4.21 4.40
C LEU A 70 -4.07 2.75 4.56
N VAL A 71 -3.27 1.93 5.26
CA VAL A 71 -3.59 0.52 5.53
C VAL A 71 -4.91 0.42 6.30
N ARG A 72 -5.06 1.16 7.41
CA ARG A 72 -6.32 1.18 8.19
C ARG A 72 -7.53 1.61 7.36
N ARG A 73 -7.36 2.59 6.45
CA ARG A 73 -8.44 3.03 5.57
C ARG A 73 -8.85 1.91 4.61
N ILE A 74 -7.91 1.18 4.03
CA ILE A 74 -8.20 0.08 3.11
C ILE A 74 -8.92 -1.05 3.84
N GLU A 75 -8.50 -1.40 5.06
CA GLU A 75 -9.16 -2.41 5.90
C GLU A 75 -10.61 -2.05 6.25
N GLN A 76 -10.96 -0.76 6.31
CA GLN A 76 -12.33 -0.30 6.55
C GLN A 76 -13.22 -0.29 5.28
N LEU A 77 -12.62 -0.45 4.10
CA LEU A 77 -13.33 -0.52 2.82
C LEU A 77 -13.70 -1.95 2.41
N GLU A 78 -13.15 -2.95 3.10
CA GLU A 78 -13.51 -4.37 3.00
C GLU A 78 -14.74 -4.69 3.85
#